data_AF-A0A933PQF0-F1
#
_entry.id   AF-A0A933PQF0-F1
#
_cell.length_a   1.000
_cell.length_b   1.000
_cell.length_c   1.000
_cell.angle_alpha   90.00
_cell.angle_beta   90.00
_cell.angle_gamma   90.00
#
_symmetry.space_group_name_H-M   'P 1'
#
loop_
_entity.id
_entity.type
_entity.pdbx_description
1 polymer ?
#
loop_
_entity_poly.entity_id
_entity_poly.type
_entity_poly.pdbx_seq_one_letter_code
_entity_poly.pdbx_strand_id
1 'polypeptide(L)' 'MNAQTRIFASPLARRLARERGLDLASIRGSGPNGRIVKIDVDKAPATQAALA' A
#
# COMPACT_ATOMS: atom_id res chain seq x y z
N MET A 1 15.29 -13.89 -11.86
CA MET A 1 13.83 -13.87 -12.06
C MET A 1 13.29 -12.58 -11.46
N ASN A 2 12.76 -11.65 -12.27
CA ASN A 2 12.25 -10.37 -11.75
C ASN A 2 10.83 -10.55 -11.22
N ALA A 3 10.71 -11.06 -10.00
CA ALA A 3 9.45 -11.09 -9.27
C ALA A 3 9.14 -9.67 -8.79
N GLN A 4 8.73 -8.78 -9.69
CA GLN A 4 8.04 -7.56 -9.27
C GLN A 4 6.72 -7.99 -8.64
N THR A 5 6.71 -8.13 -7.32
CA THR A 5 5.51 -8.41 -6.52
C THR A 5 4.45 -7.40 -6.90
N ARG A 6 3.47 -7.82 -7.71
CA ARG A 6 2.42 -6.95 -8.20
C ARG A 6 1.53 -6.61 -7.00
N ILE A 7 1.66 -5.41 -6.48
CA ILE A 7 0.88 -4.98 -5.32
C ILE A 7 -0.59 -4.84 -5.74
N PHE A 8 -1.42 -5.72 -5.20
CA PHE A 8 -2.86 -5.68 -5.38
C PHE A 8 -3.46 -4.66 -4.42
N ALA A 9 -3.56 -3.41 -4.85
CA ALA A 9 -4.27 -2.37 -4.13
C ALA A 9 -5.52 -1.93 -4.90
N SER A 10 -6.59 -1.64 -4.17
CA SER A 10 -7.77 -0.97 -4.72
C SER A 10 -7.41 0.42 -5.27
N PRO A 11 -8.13 0.94 -6.29
CA PRO A 11 -7.86 2.28 -6.83
C PRO A 11 -7.86 3.36 -5.75
N LEU A 12 -8.80 3.26 -4.80
CA LEU A 12 -8.91 4.18 -3.67
C LEU A 12 -7.69 4.11 -2.74
N ALA A 13 -7.22 2.91 -2.41
CA ALA A 13 -6.02 2.72 -1.59
C ALA A 13 -4.77 3.32 -2.27
N ARG A 14 -4.62 3.15 -3.59
CA ARG A 14 -3.49 3.74 -4.34
C ARG A 14 -3.49 5.26 -4.29
N ARG A 15 -4.66 5.86 -4.47
CA ARG A 15 -4.81 7.31 -4.40
C ARG A 15 -4.46 7.83 -3.00
N LEU A 16 -5.03 7.22 -1.97
CA LEU A 16 -4.80 7.64 -0.58
C LEU A 16 -3.34 7.48 -0.15
N ALA A 17 -2.70 6.39 -0.59
CA ALA A 17 -1.29 6.18 -0.32
C ALA A 17 -0.41 7.25 -0.99
N ARG A 18 -0.70 7.62 -2.25
CA ARG A 18 0.02 8.72 -2.92
C ARG A 18 -0.21 10.08 -2.25
N GLU A 19 -1.44 10.38 -1.86
CA GLU A 19 -1.80 11.63 -1.17
C GLU A 19 -1.08 11.75 0.20
N ARG A 20 -0.86 10.62 0.88
CA ARG A 20 -0.22 10.56 2.20
C ARG A 20 1.27 10.22 2.17
N GLY A 21 1.86 10.00 0.99
CA GLY A 21 3.26 9.58 0.87
C GLY A 21 3.54 8.19 1.46
N LEU A 22 2.55 7.30 1.47
CA LEU A 22 2.66 5.94 1.99
C LEU A 22 3.13 4.97 0.89
N ASP A 23 4.02 4.06 1.26
CA ASP A 23 4.42 2.97 0.38
C ASP A 23 3.49 1.76 0.55
N LEU A 24 2.76 1.43 -0.51
CA LEU A 24 1.88 0.26 -0.57
C LEU A 24 2.64 -1.05 -0.43
N ALA A 25 3.95 -1.10 -0.73
CA ALA A 25 4.73 -2.33 -0.58
C ALA A 25 4.92 -2.71 0.90
N SER A 26 4.92 -1.71 1.78
CA SER A 26 4.99 -1.87 3.23
C SER A 26 3.64 -2.18 3.90
N ILE A 27 2.53 -2.04 3.15
CA ILE A 27 1.18 -2.18 3.68
C ILE A 27 0.65 -3.59 3.39
N ARG A 28 0.28 -4.32 4.44
CA ARG A 28 -0.40 -5.61 4.32
C ARG A 28 -1.88 -5.39 3.99
N GLY A 29 -2.32 -5.88 2.84
CA GLY A 29 -3.72 -5.82 2.43
C GLY A 29 -4.60 -6.82 3.17
N SER A 30 -5.75 -6.37 3.67
CA SER A 30 -6.77 -7.20 4.35
C SER A 30 -7.94 -7.61 3.46
N GLY A 31 -8.03 -7.09 2.23
CA GLY A 31 -9.10 -7.39 1.29
C GLY A 31 -8.97 -8.75 0.59
N PRO A 32 -9.97 -9.14 -0.23
CA PRO A 32 -9.97 -10.41 -0.96
C PRO A 32 -8.70 -10.59 -1.80
N ASN A 33 -8.10 -11.77 -1.72
CA ASN A 33 -6.81 -12.11 -2.35
C ASN A 33 -5.61 -11.27 -1.87
N GLY A 34 -5.65 -10.78 -0.61
CA GLY A 34 -4.59 -9.93 -0.05
C GLY A 34 -4.61 -8.50 -0.59
N ARG A 35 -5.78 -8.03 -1.06
CA ARG A 35 -5.91 -6.70 -1.65
C ARG A 35 -5.82 -5.60 -0.60
N ILE A 36 -4.98 -4.60 -0.83
CA ILE A 36 -4.92 -3.40 0.01
C ILE A 36 -6.17 -2.55 -0.23
N VAL A 37 -6.93 -2.36 0.85
CA VAL A 37 -8.16 -1.57 0.87
C VAL A 37 -7.96 -0.28 1.68
N LYS A 38 -8.92 0.64 1.62
CA LYS A 38 -8.84 1.94 2.30
C LYS A 38 -8.45 1.80 3.77
N ILE A 39 -9.07 0.85 4.49
CA ILE A 39 -8.82 0.66 5.92
C ILE A 39 -7.37 0.27 6.23
N ASP A 40 -6.68 -0.42 5.32
CA ASP A 40 -5.28 -0.78 5.50
C ASP A 40 -4.37 0.44 5.37
N VAL A 41 -4.67 1.31 4.39
CA VAL A 41 -3.95 2.57 4.18
C VAL A 41 -4.25 3.58 5.28
N ASP A 42 -5.47 3.58 5.83
CA ASP A 42 -5.85 4.43 6.98
C ASP A 42 -5.18 3.98 8.28
N LYS A 43 -4.97 2.68 8.47
CA LYS A 43 -4.27 2.12 9.64
C LYS A 43 -2.75 2.08 9.48
N ALA A 44 -2.25 2.24 8.26
CA ALA A 44 -0.82 2.24 8.00
C ALA A 44 -0.17 3.45 8.71
N PRO A 45 0.85 3.24 9.55
CA PRO A 45 1.63 4.34 10.06
C PRO A 45 2.26 5.07 8.86
N ALA A 46 2.37 6.40 8.96
CA ALA A 46 3.12 7.21 8.00
C ALA A 46 4.62 6.86 8.07
N THR A 47 4.97 5.68 7.57
CA THR A 47 6.35 5.37 7.20
C THR A 47 6.61 6.22 5.97
N GLN A 48 7.22 7.38 6.21
CA GLN A 48 8.01 8.02 5.18
C GLN A 48 9.04 6.97 4.78
N ALA A 49 8.91 6.45 3.56
CA ALA A 49 9.95 5.61 2.97
C ALA A 49 11.24 6.43 3.04
N ALA A 50 12.17 5.96 3.86
CA ALA A 50 13.41 6.65 4.14
C ALA A 50 14.16 6.88 2.83
N LEU A 51 14.57 8.13 2.64
CA LEU A 51 15.64 8.51 1.72
C LEU A 51 16.88 7.70 2.10
N ALA A 52 17.28 6.78 1.22
CA ALA A 52 18.60 6.16 1.20
C ALA A 52 19.02 6.00 -0.27
#